data_AF-A0A2P2J6G3-F1
#
_entry.id   AF-A0A2P2J6G3-F1
#
_cell.length_a   1.000
_cell.length_b   1.000
_cell.length_c   1.000
_cell.angle_alpha   90.00
_cell.angle_beta   90.00
_cell.angle_gamma   90.00
#
_symmetry.space_group_name_H-M   'P 1'
#
loop_
_entity.id
_entity.type
_entity.pdbx_description
1 polymer ?
#
loop_
_entity_poly.entity_id
_entity_poly.type
_entity_poly.pdbx_seq_one_letter_code
_entity_poly.pdbx_strand_id
1 'polypeptide(L)'
;MLNLGITKEEFHAITWFTSWAVDADHGSDLSDVTDCRMHLNSSEEDQEQSMGHDKAVEDMIRNMKAVERAALGFKCKWIIDVGRMMWAKERGLYAKLVKYVPSSISPENHLLIAKRAVSC
;
A
#
# COMPACT_ATOMS: atom_id res chain seq x y z
N MET A 1 -24.39 1.68 5.87
CA MET A 1 -23.03 1.48 5.32
C MET A 1 -22.89 0.03 4.91
N LEU A 2 -22.40 -0.25 3.69
CA LEU A 2 -22.03 -1.62 3.31
C LEU A 2 -20.81 -2.00 4.16
N ASN A 3 -20.91 -3.10 4.91
CA ASN A 3 -19.76 -3.66 5.61
C ASN A 3 -18.86 -4.35 4.56
N LEU A 4 -17.86 -3.63 4.06
CA LEU A 4 -16.98 -4.07 2.98
C LEU A 4 -15.81 -4.94 3.50
N GLY A 5 -15.77 -5.24 4.80
CA GLY A 5 -14.71 -6.02 5.44
C GLY A 5 -13.38 -5.28 5.65
N ILE A 6 -13.26 -4.05 5.16
CA ILE A 6 -12.13 -3.13 5.37
C ILE A 6 -12.72 -1.76 5.68
N THR A 7 -12.29 -1.13 6.77
CA THR A 7 -12.70 0.24 7.12
C THR A 7 -12.03 1.26 6.20
N LYS A 8 -12.51 2.51 6.20
CA LYS A 8 -11.90 3.58 5.42
C LYS A 8 -10.45 3.82 5.87
N GLU A 9 -10.23 3.79 7.17
CA GLU A 9 -8.95 4.02 7.83
C GLU A 9 -7.95 2.91 7.48
N GLU A 10 -8.40 1.64 7.50
CA GLU A 10 -7.60 0.49 7.07
C GLU A 10 -7.24 0.59 5.58
N PHE A 11 -8.18 0.99 4.73
CA PHE A 11 -7.92 1.17 3.31
C PHE A 11 -6.90 2.30 3.04
N HIS A 12 -7.01 3.40 3.79
CA HIS A 12 -6.04 4.50 3.73
C HIS A 12 -4.65 4.03 4.17
N ALA A 13 -4.55 3.27 5.26
CA ALA A 13 -3.29 2.72 5.73
C ALA A 13 -2.67 1.78 4.68
N ILE A 14 -3.45 0.84 4.13
CA ILE A 14 -3.01 -0.06 3.04
C ILE A 14 -2.50 0.74 1.85
N THR A 15 -3.22 1.78 1.42
CA THR A 15 -2.82 2.62 0.29
C THR A 15 -1.49 3.33 0.58
N TRP A 16 -1.33 3.88 1.77
CA TRP A 16 -0.11 4.57 2.19
C TRP A 16 1.10 3.64 2.21
N PHE A 17 0.97 2.45 2.81
CA PHE A 17 2.04 1.47 2.90
C PHE A 17 2.53 0.99 1.53
N THR A 18 1.74 1.10 0.45
CA THR A 18 2.20 0.73 -0.90
C THR A 18 3.42 1.52 -1.35
N SER A 19 3.64 2.74 -0.82
CA SER A 19 4.82 3.55 -1.11
C SER A 19 6.12 2.90 -0.62
N TRP A 20 6.06 2.07 0.43
CA TRP A 20 7.23 1.42 1.01
C TRP A 20 7.77 0.26 0.19
N ALA A 21 7.05 -0.21 -0.84
CA ALA A 21 7.47 -1.37 -1.63
C ALA A 21 8.87 -1.19 -2.26
N VAL A 22 9.36 0.04 -2.43
CA VAL A 22 10.67 0.36 -3.00
C VAL A 22 11.73 0.72 -1.94
N ASP A 23 11.41 0.66 -0.64
CA ASP A 23 12.28 1.10 0.45
C ASP A 23 13.51 0.20 0.68
N ALA A 24 13.57 -0.97 0.04
CA ALA A 24 14.64 -1.94 0.28
C ALA A 24 16.02 -1.50 -0.24
N ASP A 25 16.09 -0.45 -1.06
CA ASP A 25 17.30 -0.11 -1.81
C ASP A 25 17.82 1.29 -1.50
N HIS A 26 18.55 1.44 -0.39
CA HIS A 26 19.59 2.47 -0.21
C HIS A 26 20.69 1.90 0.69
N GLY A 27 21.62 1.18 0.08
CA GLY A 27 22.90 0.88 0.71
C GLY A 27 23.71 2.16 0.91
N SER A 28 23.56 2.81 2.06
CA SER A 28 24.57 3.65 2.71
C SER A 28 23.99 4.25 3.98
N ASP A 29 24.71 4.11 5.09
CA ASP A 29 24.54 4.90 6.31
C ASP A 29 24.42 6.39 5.96
N LEU A 30 23.21 6.94 5.84
CA LEU A 30 23.02 8.39 5.83
C LEU A 30 21.73 8.76 6.53
N SER A 31 21.91 9.64 7.51
CA SER A 31 20.98 10.23 8.46
C SER A 31 19.90 11.12 7.85
N ASP A 32 19.41 10.85 6.64
CA ASP A 32 18.39 11.68 6.03
C ASP A 32 17.01 11.09 6.29
N VAL A 33 16.53 11.36 7.52
CA VAL A 33 15.12 11.34 7.88
C VAL A 33 14.44 12.40 7.01
N THR A 34 14.20 12.07 5.75
CA THR A 34 13.31 12.84 4.89
C THR A 34 11.92 12.63 5.44
N ASP A 35 11.55 13.53 6.35
CA ASP A 35 10.25 14.17 6.51
C ASP A 35 9.07 13.44 5.85
N CYS A 36 8.78 12.21 6.29
CA CYS A 36 7.44 11.66 6.23
C CYS A 36 6.62 12.43 7.27
N ARG A 37 6.38 13.71 6.99
CA ARG A 37 5.66 14.61 7.88
C ARG A 37 4.31 13.97 8.17
N MET A 38 4.14 13.60 9.44
CA MET A 38 2.92 13.10 10.03
C MET A 38 1.83 14.15 9.81
N HIS A 39 1.12 14.06 8.69
CA HIS A 39 -0.17 14.71 8.50
C HIS A 39 -1.18 13.61 8.23
N LEU A 40 -1.43 12.83 9.29
CA LEU A 40 -2.78 12.34 9.55
C LEU A 40 -3.66 13.59 9.64
N ASN A 41 -4.15 14.07 8.50
CA ASN A 41 -5.21 15.06 8.48
C ASN A 41 -6.46 14.34 9.00
N SER A 42 -6.55 14.24 10.34
CA SER A 42 -7.81 14.20 11.03
C SER A 42 -8.59 15.41 10.52
N SER A 43 -9.59 15.16 9.68
CA SER A 43 -10.63 16.15 9.45
C SER A 43 -11.11 16.60 10.83
N GLU A 44 -11.04 17.91 11.03
CA GLU A 44 -11.35 18.59 12.27
C GLU A 44 -12.72 18.13 12.80
N GLU A 45 -12.85 18.12 14.13
CA GLU A 45 -14.05 17.78 14.90
C GLU A 45 -14.24 16.29 15.23
N ASP A 46 -13.40 15.76 16.13
CA ASP A 46 -13.87 15.38 17.48
C ASP A 46 -12.83 14.56 18.28
N GLN A 47 -12.71 14.97 19.55
CA GLN A 47 -12.29 14.18 20.72
C GLN A 47 -10.80 13.98 21.00
N GLU A 48 -10.31 14.89 21.83
CA GLU A 48 -9.21 14.76 22.79
C GLU A 48 -9.30 13.45 23.61
N GLN A 49 -8.69 12.35 23.15
CA GLN A 49 -8.25 11.21 23.97
C GLN A 49 -7.54 10.09 23.15
N SER A 50 -6.44 10.37 22.45
CA SER A 50 -5.60 9.29 21.86
C SER A 50 -4.11 9.66 21.68
N MET A 51 -3.56 10.56 22.48
CA MET A 51 -2.16 11.02 22.31
C MET A 51 -1.08 9.94 22.60
N GLY A 52 -1.44 8.81 23.20
CA GLY A 52 -0.49 7.76 23.59
C GLY A 52 -0.37 6.59 22.60
N HIS A 53 -1.45 6.24 21.91
CA HIS A 53 -1.49 5.09 21.00
C HIS A 53 -0.83 5.41 19.67
N ASP A 54 -1.08 6.61 19.14
CA ASP A 54 -0.58 7.02 17.82
C ASP A 54 0.95 7.15 17.84
N LYS A 55 1.53 7.71 18.91
CA LYS A 55 2.98 7.82 19.07
C LYS A 55 3.68 6.45 19.13
N ALA A 56 3.07 5.46 19.76
CA ALA A 56 3.64 4.11 19.84
C ALA A 56 3.64 3.40 18.47
N VAL A 57 2.59 3.59 17.68
CA VAL A 57 2.51 3.08 16.30
C VAL A 57 3.50 3.80 15.40
N GLU A 58 3.61 5.13 15.52
CA GLU A 58 4.60 5.94 14.81
C GLU A 58 6.03 5.51 15.15
N ASP A 59 6.35 5.31 16.42
CA ASP A 59 7.67 4.83 16.86
C ASP A 59 7.95 3.41 16.32
N MET A 60 6.94 2.52 16.30
CA MET A 60 7.08 1.19 15.71
C MET A 60 7.36 1.26 14.20
N ILE A 61 6.66 2.13 13.48
CA ILE A 61 6.87 2.38 12.06
C ILE A 61 8.28 2.90 11.78
N ARG A 62 8.76 3.87 12.58
CA ARG A 62 10.10 4.46 12.44
C ARG A 62 11.22 3.46 12.73
N ASN A 63 10.98 2.51 13.63
CA ASN A 63 11.96 1.50 14.02
C ASN A 63 11.94 0.24 13.12
N MET A 64 11.03 0.14 12.15
CA MET A 64 10.94 -1.00 11.25
C MET A 64 12.10 -0.99 10.25
N LYS A 65 12.75 -2.15 10.07
CA LYS A 65 13.87 -2.28 9.12
C LYS A 65 13.38 -2.01 7.70
N ALA A 66 14.22 -1.40 6.86
CA ALA A 66 13.88 -1.07 5.48
C ALA A 66 13.35 -2.28 4.69
N VAL A 67 13.96 -3.46 4.88
CA VAL A 67 13.52 -4.72 4.26
C VAL A 67 12.13 -5.15 4.74
N GLU A 68 11.81 -4.95 6.01
CA GLU A 68 10.49 -5.26 6.58
C GLU A 68 9.43 -4.28 6.07
N ARG A 69 9.75 -2.98 5.99
CA ARG A 69 8.90 -1.96 5.37
C ARG A 69 8.59 -2.30 3.93
N ALA A 70 9.60 -2.68 3.15
CA ALA A 70 9.41 -3.11 1.76
C ALA A 70 8.51 -4.35 1.64
N ALA A 71 8.73 -5.37 2.47
CA ALA A 71 7.89 -6.55 2.49
C ALA A 71 6.42 -6.23 2.83
N LEU A 72 6.18 -5.32 3.78
CA LEU A 72 4.83 -4.83 4.10
C LEU A 72 4.23 -4.07 2.92
N GLY A 73 4.99 -3.16 2.32
CA GLY A 73 4.55 -2.39 1.16
C GLY A 73 4.16 -3.27 -0.03
N PHE A 74 4.91 -4.34 -0.28
CA PHE A 74 4.54 -5.35 -1.30
C PHE A 74 3.20 -6.01 -1.02
N LYS A 75 2.94 -6.41 0.23
CA LYS A 75 1.67 -7.03 0.61
C LYS A 75 0.51 -6.07 0.38
N CYS A 76 0.65 -4.82 0.81
CA CYS A 76 -0.36 -3.79 0.62
C CYS A 76 -0.59 -3.49 -0.88
N LYS A 77 0.48 -3.38 -1.67
CA LYS A 77 0.39 -3.19 -3.12
C LYS A 77 -0.35 -4.34 -3.79
N TRP A 78 -0.06 -5.57 -3.38
CA TRP A 78 -0.72 -6.76 -3.90
C TRP A 78 -2.22 -6.78 -3.62
N ILE A 79 -2.65 -6.41 -2.40
CA ILE A 79 -4.07 -6.28 -2.04
C ILE A 79 -4.78 -5.32 -3.00
N ILE A 80 -4.21 -4.14 -3.23
CA ILE A 80 -4.77 -3.12 -4.13
C ILE A 80 -4.84 -3.63 -5.58
N ASP A 81 -3.79 -4.26 -6.08
CA ASP A 81 -3.73 -4.74 -7.45
C ASP A 81 -4.72 -5.88 -7.72
N VAL A 82 -4.90 -6.79 -6.74
CA VAL A 82 -5.93 -7.84 -6.81
C VAL A 82 -7.32 -7.22 -6.80
N GLY A 83 -7.58 -6.23 -5.94
CA GLY A 83 -8.86 -5.52 -5.90
C GLY A 83 -9.20 -4.86 -7.25
N ARG A 84 -8.24 -4.16 -7.86
CA ARG A 84 -8.38 -3.57 -9.20
C ARG A 84 -8.69 -4.62 -10.27
N MET A 85 -8.01 -5.76 -10.22
CA MET A 85 -8.27 -6.88 -11.13
C MET A 85 -9.68 -7.45 -10.96
N MET A 86 -10.12 -7.67 -9.72
CA MET A 86 -11.47 -8.17 -9.42
C MET A 86 -12.54 -7.21 -9.93
N TRP A 87 -12.39 -5.92 -9.63
CA TRP A 87 -13.30 -4.89 -10.14
C TRP A 87 -13.37 -4.87 -11.67
N ALA A 88 -12.23 -4.98 -12.37
CA ALA A 88 -12.22 -5.03 -13.83
C ALA A 88 -12.98 -6.25 -14.38
N LYS A 89 -12.87 -7.41 -13.72
CA LYS A 89 -13.62 -8.63 -14.09
C LYS A 89 -15.12 -8.46 -13.87
N GLU A 90 -15.53 -7.84 -12.77
CA GLU A 90 -16.95 -7.51 -12.52
C GLU A 90 -17.55 -6.58 -13.58
N ARG A 91 -16.73 -5.75 -14.22
CA ARG A 91 -17.13 -4.91 -15.37
C ARG A 91 -17.14 -5.65 -16.72
N GLY A 92 -17.01 -6.98 -16.71
CA GLY A 92 -17.04 -7.81 -17.92
C GLY A 92 -15.75 -7.77 -18.75
N LEU A 93 -14.63 -7.32 -18.16
CA LEU A 93 -13.33 -7.37 -18.82
C LEU A 93 -12.62 -8.69 -18.51
N TYR A 94 -11.89 -9.21 -19.48
CA TYR A 94 -10.83 -10.16 -19.17
C TYR A 94 -9.67 -9.38 -18.56
N ALA A 95 -9.34 -9.66 -17.29
CA ALA A 95 -8.25 -9.00 -16.59
C ALA A 95 -7.29 -10.01 -15.92
N LYS A 96 -5.98 -9.72 -15.98
CA LYS A 96 -4.92 -10.50 -15.32
C LYS A 96 -3.79 -9.60 -14.83
N LEU A 97 -3.17 -9.98 -13.73
CA LEU A 97 -1.89 -9.44 -13.28
C LEU A 97 -0.75 -10.24 -13.92
N VAL A 98 0.25 -9.55 -14.47
CA VAL A 98 1.46 -10.17 -15.03
C VAL A 98 2.70 -9.49 -14.49
N LYS A 99 3.78 -10.26 -14.31
CA LYS A 99 5.12 -9.73 -14.05
C LYS A 99 5.81 -9.49 -15.38
N TYR A 100 6.24 -8.26 -15.64
CA TYR A 100 6.92 -7.91 -16.89
C TYR A 100 8.43 -8.21 -16.82
N VAL A 101 9.05 -8.05 -15.65
CA VAL A 101 10.46 -8.35 -15.40
C VAL A 101 10.61 -9.24 -14.16
N PRO A 102 11.75 -9.95 -14.02
CA PRO A 102 12.07 -10.66 -12.78
C PRO A 102 12.03 -9.74 -11.57
N SER A 103 11.60 -10.25 -10.42
CA SER A 103 11.56 -9.50 -9.17
C SER A 103 12.95 -9.06 -8.66
N SER A 104 14.03 -9.60 -9.23
CA SER A 104 15.41 -9.15 -9.01
C SER A 104 15.77 -7.85 -9.72
N ILE A 105 14.94 -7.40 -10.68
CA ILE A 105 15.14 -6.14 -11.43
C ILE A 105 14.20 -5.06 -10.92
N SER A 106 12.91 -5.38 -10.78
CA SER A 106 11.92 -4.51 -10.16
C SER A 106 10.91 -5.39 -9.43
N PRO A 107 11.00 -5.47 -8.10
CA PRO A 107 10.13 -6.32 -7.29
C PRO A 107 8.64 -5.90 -7.34
N GLU A 108 8.36 -4.64 -7.69
CA GLU A 108 7.02 -4.05 -7.77
C GLU A 108 6.34 -4.17 -9.14
N ASN A 109 7.07 -4.52 -10.21
CA ASN A 109 6.56 -4.45 -11.58
C ASN A 109 5.50 -5.53 -11.90
N HIS A 110 4.28 -5.27 -11.42
CA HIS A 110 3.06 -5.99 -11.74
C HIS A 110 2.19 -5.11 -12.63
N LEU A 111 1.91 -5.60 -13.83
CA LEU A 111 1.02 -4.94 -14.77
C LEU A 111 -0.36 -5.58 -14.72
N LEU A 112 -1.38 -4.76 -14.52
CA LEU A 112 -2.77 -5.15 -14.74
C LEU A 112 -3.10 -5.00 -16.23
N ILE A 113 -3.28 -6.12 -16.92
CA ILE A 113 -3.75 -6.13 -18.31
C ILE A 113 -5.26 -6.39 -18.29
N ALA A 114 -6.02 -5.54 -18.96
CA ALA A 114 -7.44 -5.72 -19.17
C ALA A 114 -7.80 -5.56 -20.66
N LYS A 115 -8.68 -6.43 -21.17
CA LYS A 115 -9.25 -6.32 -22.52
C LYS A 115 -10.74 -6.65 -22.50
N ARG A 116 -11.46 -6.20 -23.53
CA ARG A 116 -12.86 -6.61 -23.72
C ARG A 116 -12.95 -8.13 -23.79
N ALA A 117 -13.87 -8.71 -23.03
CA ALA A 117 -14.24 -10.10 -23.23
C ALA A 117 -14.82 -10.22 -24.65
N VAL A 118 -14.31 -11.19 -25.42
CA VAL A 118 -14.86 -11.45 -26.75
C VAL A 118 -16.15 -12.22 -26.53
N SER A 119 -17.30 -11.59 -26.77
CA SER A 119 -18.57 -12.28 -26.88
C SER A 119 -18.50 -13.18 -28.11
N CYS A 120 -18.58 -14.50 -27.92
CA CYS A 120 -18.77 -15.45 -29.01
C CYS A 120 -20.24 -15.52 -29.39
#